data_AF-A0AAU5A1S9-F1
#
_entry.id   AF-A0AAU5A1S9-F1
#
_cell.length_a   1.000
_cell.length_b   1.000
_cell.length_c   1.000
_cell.angle_alpha   90.00
_cell.angle_beta   90.00
_cell.angle_gamma   90.00
#
_symmetry.space_group_name_H-M   'P 1'
#
loop_
_entity.id
_entity.type
_entity.pdbx_description
1 polymer ?
#
loop_
_entity_poly.entity_id
_entity_poly.type
_entity_poly.pdbx_seq_one_letter_code
_entity_poly.pdbx_strand_id
1 'polypeptide(L)'
;MGDDSEAQRIAEDSRLWQHTLHENTMLFQRGNLFLVGQSLFAVAHTTLLASEQHLAAARVLAAFGLVLALTWLYVGHRHRLYYRHVQARALQRLPDYAATWTSWTGRRRGMSITLIAYVLPCLAVVMWGALLLIT
;
A
#
# COMPACT_ATOMS: atom_id res chain seq x y z
N MET A 1 8.10 -38.04 -23.31
CA MET A 1 6.86 -37.71 -22.56
C MET A 1 7.13 -37.08 -21.17
N GLY A 2 8.37 -36.62 -20.88
CA GLY A 2 8.70 -35.85 -19.67
C GLY A 2 9.04 -34.38 -19.92
N ASP A 3 9.44 -34.04 -21.14
CA ASP A 3 9.86 -32.69 -21.56
C ASP A 3 8.67 -31.69 -21.57
N ASP A 4 7.52 -32.11 -22.10
CA ASP A 4 6.30 -31.28 -22.12
C ASP A 4 5.80 -30.93 -20.72
N SER A 5 5.90 -31.86 -19.75
CA SER A 5 5.47 -31.62 -18.38
C SER A 5 6.39 -30.66 -17.60
N GLU A 6 7.67 -30.63 -17.95
CA GLU A 6 8.65 -29.72 -17.35
C GLU A 6 8.48 -28.31 -17.92
N ALA A 7 8.30 -28.19 -19.24
CA ALA A 7 7.97 -26.92 -19.89
C ALA A 7 6.65 -26.32 -19.36
N GLN A 8 5.64 -27.15 -19.10
CA GLN A 8 4.36 -26.72 -18.53
C GLN A 8 4.53 -26.17 -17.11
N ARG A 9 5.33 -26.82 -16.26
CA ARG A 9 5.64 -26.34 -14.90
C ARG A 9 6.37 -25.00 -14.91
N ILE A 10 7.39 -24.85 -15.76
CA ILE A 10 8.13 -23.59 -15.89
C ILE A 10 7.22 -22.44 -16.35
N ALA A 11 6.29 -22.72 -17.28
CA ALA A 11 5.32 -21.73 -17.74
C ALA A 11 4.31 -21.33 -16.65
N GLU A 12 3.84 -22.28 -15.84
CA GLU A 12 2.96 -22.01 -14.70
C GLU A 12 3.65 -21.19 -13.60
N ASP A 13 4.90 -21.52 -13.27
CA ASP A 13 5.70 -20.80 -12.29
C ASP A 13 6.01 -19.37 -12.76
N SER A 14 6.31 -19.19 -14.05
CA SER A 14 6.54 -17.87 -14.64
C SER A 14 5.27 -17.00 -14.62
N ARG A 15 4.08 -17.59 -14.85
CA ARG A 15 2.80 -16.89 -14.71
C ARG A 15 2.51 -16.47 -13.27
N LEU A 16 2.74 -17.35 -12.30
CA LEU A 16 2.60 -17.04 -10.87
C LEU A 16 3.55 -15.91 -10.43
N TRP A 17 4.78 -15.93 -10.93
CA TRP A 17 5.78 -14.88 -10.69
C TRP A 17 5.36 -13.54 -11.28
N GLN A 18 4.94 -13.53 -12.55
CA GLN A 18 4.42 -12.33 -13.21
C GLN A 18 3.22 -11.75 -12.48
N HIS A 19 2.29 -12.59 -12.02
CA HIS A 19 1.14 -12.16 -11.24
C HIS A 19 1.58 -11.47 -9.93
N THR A 20 2.53 -12.06 -9.21
CA THR A 20 3.07 -11.51 -7.96
C THR A 20 3.80 -10.18 -8.16
N LEU A 21 4.58 -10.04 -9.24
CA LEU A 21 5.24 -8.79 -9.63
C LEU A 21 4.22 -7.71 -10.01
N HIS A 22 3.19 -8.08 -10.75
CA HIS A 22 2.15 -7.16 -11.17
C HIS A 22 1.36 -6.60 -9.98
N GLU A 23 1.00 -7.46 -9.03
CA GLU A 23 0.35 -7.02 -7.79
C GLU A 23 1.24 -6.04 -6.98
N ASN A 24 2.56 -6.25 -6.96
CA ASN A 24 3.50 -5.39 -6.23
C ASN A 24 3.57 -4.01 -6.90
N THR A 25 3.68 -3.99 -8.24
CA THR A 25 3.67 -2.76 -9.02
C THR A 25 2.37 -1.98 -8.81
N MET A 26 1.22 -2.64 -8.80
CA MET A 26 -0.06 -1.99 -8.50
C MET A 26 -0.08 -1.37 -7.11
N LEU A 27 0.49 -2.04 -6.10
CA LEU A 27 0.56 -1.51 -4.73
C LEU A 27 1.39 -0.22 -4.67
N PHE A 28 2.56 -0.20 -5.30
CA PHE A 28 3.40 1.01 -5.37
C PHE A 28 2.75 2.14 -6.15
N GLN A 29 2.15 1.83 -7.30
CA GLN A 29 1.47 2.82 -8.14
C GLN A 29 0.27 3.45 -7.42
N ARG A 30 -0.53 2.64 -6.71
CA ARG A 30 -1.62 3.13 -5.87
C ARG A 30 -1.10 3.97 -4.71
N GLY A 31 -0.06 3.51 -4.02
CA GLY A 31 0.57 4.27 -2.92
C GLY A 31 1.11 5.64 -3.37
N ASN A 32 1.68 5.71 -4.57
CA ASN A 32 2.12 6.97 -5.15
C ASN A 32 0.94 7.91 -5.46
N LEU A 33 -0.15 7.40 -6.04
CA LEU A 33 -1.36 8.19 -6.29
C LEU A 33 -1.94 8.76 -4.99
N PHE A 34 -1.94 7.98 -3.92
CA PHE A 34 -2.34 8.45 -2.59
C PHE A 34 -1.47 9.61 -2.10
N LEU A 35 -0.14 9.47 -2.21
CA LEU A 35 0.81 10.52 -1.83
C LEU A 35 0.59 11.83 -2.60
N VAL A 36 0.37 11.73 -3.91
CA VAL A 36 0.04 12.87 -4.76
C VAL A 36 -1.28 13.52 -4.35
N GLY A 37 -2.31 12.71 -4.06
CA GLY A 37 -3.58 13.24 -3.57
C GLY A 37 -3.42 13.98 -2.24
N GLN A 38 -2.68 13.39 -1.29
CA GLN A 38 -2.42 13.96 0.03
C GLN A 38 -1.62 15.27 -0.06
N SER A 39 -0.63 15.37 -0.94
CA SER A 39 0.12 16.61 -1.13
C SER A 39 -0.73 17.73 -1.75
N LEU A 40 -1.59 17.40 -2.73
CA LEU A 40 -2.57 18.34 -3.30
C LEU A 40 -3.52 18.89 -2.23
N PHE A 41 -4.09 18.01 -1.39
CA PHE A 41 -4.94 18.44 -0.28
C PHE A 41 -4.19 19.30 0.73
N ALA A 42 -2.95 18.94 1.08
CA ALA A 42 -2.13 19.71 2.00
C ALA A 42 -1.86 21.13 1.46
N VAL A 43 -1.48 21.25 0.18
CA VAL A 43 -1.27 22.54 -0.48
C VAL A 43 -2.55 23.39 -0.49
N ALA A 44 -3.68 22.79 -0.86
CA ALA A 44 -4.98 23.49 -0.85
C ALA A 44 -5.36 23.95 0.56
N HIS A 45 -5.08 23.15 1.60
CA HIS A 45 -5.32 23.51 3.00
C HIS A 45 -4.46 24.70 3.43
N THR A 46 -3.16 24.70 3.12
CA THR A 46 -2.27 25.83 3.43
C THR A 46 -2.70 27.13 2.75
N THR A 47 -3.18 27.06 1.50
CA THR A 47 -3.69 28.24 0.78
C THR A 47 -4.93 28.83 1.44
N LEU A 48 -5.84 27.98 1.93
CA LEU A 48 -7.05 28.42 2.64
C LEU A 48 -6.75 29.00 4.03
N LEU A 49 -5.77 28.44 4.74
CA LEU A 49 -5.30 28.96 6.03
C LEU A 49 -4.69 30.35 5.90
N ALA A 50 -3.93 30.60 4.84
CA ALA A 50 -3.31 31.90 4.58
C ALA A 50 -4.33 33.02 4.33
N SER A 51 -5.59 32.69 4.03
CA SER A 51 -6.61 33.68 3.68
C SER A 51 -7.47 34.16 4.86
N GLU A 52 -7.31 33.60 6.08
CA GLU A 52 -8.05 33.80 7.36
C GLU A 52 -9.60 33.82 7.32
N GLN A 53 -10.24 34.33 6.27
CA GLN A 53 -11.68 34.36 6.04
C GLN A 53 -12.31 32.99 5.76
N HIS A 54 -11.49 31.95 5.55
CA HIS A 54 -11.95 30.64 5.09
C HIS A 54 -11.55 29.48 6.02
N LEU A 55 -11.41 29.73 7.33
CA LEU A 55 -11.11 28.70 8.33
C LEU A 55 -12.13 27.53 8.32
N ALA A 56 -13.41 27.81 8.07
CA ALA A 56 -14.43 26.77 7.93
C ALA A 56 -14.18 25.87 6.70
N ALA A 57 -13.75 26.45 5.58
CA ALA A 57 -13.42 25.69 4.37
C ALA A 57 -12.14 24.86 4.57
N ALA A 58 -11.14 25.40 5.30
CA ALA A 58 -9.95 24.66 5.68
C ALA A 58 -10.30 23.43 6.54
N ARG A 59 -11.16 23.57 7.56
CA ARG A 59 -11.66 22.45 8.36
C ARG A 59 -12.37 21.39 7.53
N VAL A 60 -13.25 21.79 6.60
CA VAL A 60 -13.93 20.86 5.70
C VAL A 60 -12.91 20.09 4.87
N LEU A 61 -11.92 20.79 4.30
CA LEU A 61 -10.87 20.18 3.51
C LEU A 61 -10.02 19.19 4.34
N ALA A 62 -9.75 19.54 5.60
CA ALA A 62 -9.05 18.65 6.53
C ALA A 62 -9.84 17.38 6.87
N ALA A 63 -11.16 17.49 7.03
CA ALA A 63 -12.05 16.34 7.18
C ALA A 63 -12.06 15.45 5.93
N PHE A 64 -12.06 16.02 4.72
CA PHE A 64 -11.94 15.25 3.48
C PHE A 64 -10.58 14.52 3.38
N GLY A 65 -9.49 15.21 3.73
CA GLY A 65 -8.16 14.60 3.79
C GLY A 65 -8.08 13.42 4.76
N LEU A 66 -8.72 13.55 5.93
CA LEU A 66 -8.83 12.49 6.93
C LEU A 66 -9.66 11.29 6.42
N VAL A 67 -10.83 11.53 5.83
CA VAL A 67 -11.68 10.47 5.27
C VAL A 67 -10.95 9.73 4.15
N LEU A 68 -10.24 10.45 3.29
CA LEU A 68 -9.43 9.85 2.23
C LEU A 68 -8.32 8.96 2.83
N ALA A 69 -7.63 9.43 3.86
CA ALA A 69 -6.57 8.67 4.54
C ALA A 69 -7.11 7.41 5.24
N LEU A 70 -8.27 7.50 5.90
CA LEU A 70 -8.95 6.35 6.52
C LEU A 70 -9.44 5.34 5.49
N THR A 71 -10.04 5.81 4.39
CA THR A 71 -10.46 4.96 3.28
C THR A 71 -9.26 4.22 2.70
N TRP A 72 -8.13 4.90 2.56
CA TRP A 72 -6.89 4.30 2.09
C TRP A 72 -6.32 3.27 3.06
N LEU A 73 -6.36 3.56 4.37
CA LEU A 73 -5.96 2.62 5.41
C LEU A 73 -6.81 1.34 5.36
N TYR A 74 -8.13 1.49 5.17
CA TYR A 74 -9.06 0.36 5.04
C TYR A 74 -8.79 -0.47 3.78
N VAL A 75 -8.59 0.19 2.63
CA VAL A 75 -8.25 -0.46 1.36
C VAL A 75 -6.90 -1.17 1.46
N GLY A 76 -5.89 -0.53 2.06
CA GLY A 76 -4.57 -1.11 2.30
C GLY A 76 -4.63 -2.32 3.24
N HIS A 77 -5.46 -2.26 4.29
CA HIS A 77 -5.70 -3.38 5.19
C HIS A 77 -6.32 -4.58 4.46
N ARG A 78 -7.34 -4.34 3.63
CA ARG A 78 -8.00 -5.39 2.83
C ARG A 78 -7.07 -5.98 1.77
N HIS A 79 -6.28 -5.16 1.08
CA HIS A 79 -5.31 -5.64 0.09
C HIS A 79 -4.25 -6.55 0.73
N ARG A 80 -3.81 -6.23 1.94
CA ARG A 80 -2.84 -7.05 2.68
C ARG A 80 -3.38 -8.42 3.07
N LEU A 81 -4.65 -8.50 3.50
CA LEU A 81 -5.30 -9.78 3.81
C LEU A 81 -5.34 -10.71 2.59
N TYR A 82 -5.58 -10.14 1.42
CA TYR A 82 -5.53 -10.85 0.14
C TYR A 82 -4.09 -11.27 -0.21
N TYR A 83 -3.14 -10.34 -0.13
CA TYR A 83 -1.72 -10.59 -0.38
C TYR A 83 -1.15 -11.71 0.49
N ARG A 84 -1.52 -11.74 1.78
CA ARG A 84 -1.05 -12.78 2.71
C ARG A 84 -1.55 -14.16 2.33
N HIS A 85 -2.77 -14.26 1.76
CA HIS A 85 -3.32 -15.51 1.26
C HIS A 85 -2.64 -15.95 -0.04
N VAL A 86 -2.41 -15.04 -0.98
CA VAL A 86 -1.71 -15.32 -2.24
C VAL A 86 -0.27 -15.75 -1.96
N GLN A 87 0.42 -15.05 -1.07
CA GLN A 87 1.79 -15.37 -0.67
C GLN A 87 1.89 -16.72 0.05
N ALA A 88 0.92 -17.07 0.90
CA ALA A 88 0.86 -18.39 1.52
C ALA A 88 0.68 -19.51 0.48
N ARG A 89 -0.14 -19.30 -0.56
CA ARG A 89 -0.27 -20.26 -1.68
C ARG A 89 0.99 -20.34 -2.54
N ALA A 90 1.66 -19.21 -2.78
CA ALA A 90 2.90 -19.16 -3.56
C ALA A 90 4.04 -19.92 -2.85
N LEU A 91 4.16 -19.76 -1.52
CA LEU A 91 5.12 -20.51 -0.69
C LEU A 91 4.85 -22.02 -0.67
N GLN A 92 3.60 -22.45 -0.81
CA GLN A 92 3.24 -23.86 -0.87
C GLN A 92 3.53 -24.51 -2.23
N ARG A 93 3.54 -23.74 -3.33
CA ARG A 93 3.72 -24.28 -4.68
C ARG A 93 5.14 -24.17 -5.24
N LEU A 94 5.93 -23.17 -4.81
CA LEU A 94 7.30 -23.00 -5.31
C LEU A 94 8.34 -23.30 -4.21
N PRO A 95 8.91 -24.52 -4.17
CA PRO A 95 9.90 -24.91 -3.16
C PRO A 95 11.23 -24.13 -3.29
N ASP A 96 11.65 -23.73 -4.49
CA ASP A 96 12.84 -22.89 -4.70
C ASP A 96 12.64 -21.45 -4.20
N TYR A 97 11.42 -20.95 -4.34
CA TYR A 97 11.03 -19.68 -3.73
C TYR A 97 10.98 -19.81 -2.22
N ALA A 98 10.48 -20.93 -1.67
CA ALA A 98 10.49 -21.21 -0.25
C ALA A 98 11.91 -21.34 0.32
N ALA A 99 12.85 -21.95 -0.40
CA ALA A 99 14.26 -22.08 -0.01
C ALA A 99 15.00 -20.73 0.00
N THR A 100 14.73 -19.88 -1.00
CA THR A 100 15.22 -18.49 -1.04
C THR A 100 14.51 -17.61 0.00
N TRP A 101 13.27 -17.96 0.35
CA TRP A 101 12.49 -17.29 1.37
C TRP A 101 13.01 -17.58 2.77
N THR A 102 13.27 -18.85 3.09
CA THR A 102 13.80 -19.33 4.39
C THR A 102 15.27 -18.98 4.59
N SER A 103 16.09 -18.90 3.54
CA SER A 103 17.46 -18.38 3.69
C SER A 103 17.50 -16.87 3.95
N TRP A 104 16.46 -16.15 3.51
CA TRP A 104 16.31 -14.70 3.65
C TRP A 104 15.23 -14.33 4.69
N THR A 105 15.01 -15.18 5.71
CA THR A 105 14.21 -14.90 6.92
C THR A 105 15.02 -14.12 7.97
N GLY A 106 15.54 -12.95 7.60
CA GLY A 106 15.92 -11.94 8.58
C GLY A 106 14.66 -11.26 9.11
N ARG A 107 14.55 -11.11 10.43
CA ARG A 107 13.45 -10.53 11.26
C ARG A 107 12.84 -9.18 10.80
N ARG A 108 13.32 -8.61 9.69
CA ARG A 108 12.98 -7.28 9.14
C ARG A 108 12.18 -7.33 7.83
N ARG A 109 11.96 -8.51 7.23
CA ARG A 109 11.36 -8.61 5.89
C ARG A 109 9.83 -8.69 5.94
N GLY A 110 9.18 -7.93 5.05
CA GLY A 110 7.73 -7.65 5.09
C GLY A 110 7.39 -6.43 5.93
N MET A 111 8.29 -6.01 6.83
CA MET A 111 8.12 -4.81 7.64
C MET A 111 8.15 -3.55 6.77
N SER A 112 9.02 -3.43 5.75
CA SER A 112 9.06 -2.24 4.89
C SER A 112 7.80 -2.04 4.03
N ILE A 113 7.27 -3.10 3.43
CA ILE A 113 5.99 -3.05 2.71
C ILE A 113 4.82 -2.79 3.68
N THR A 114 4.87 -3.38 4.88
CA THR A 114 3.89 -3.11 5.94
C THR A 114 3.99 -1.66 6.44
N LEU A 115 5.21 -1.13 6.59
CA LEU A 115 5.47 0.24 7.01
C LEU A 115 4.96 1.19 5.93
N ILE A 116 5.30 0.99 4.66
CA ILE A 116 4.81 1.86 3.58
C ILE A 116 3.28 1.80 3.46
N ALA A 117 2.67 0.63 3.61
CA ALA A 117 1.22 0.50 3.50
C ALA A 117 0.43 1.05 4.71
N TYR A 118 1.05 1.19 5.89
CA TYR A 118 0.37 1.63 7.13
C TYR A 118 0.90 2.94 7.69
N VAL A 119 2.21 3.13 7.74
CA VAL A 119 2.84 4.35 8.28
C VAL A 119 2.43 5.57 7.47
N LEU A 120 2.45 5.47 6.14
CA LEU A 120 2.03 6.59 5.28
C LEU A 120 0.57 7.03 5.53
N PRO A 121 -0.43 6.14 5.45
CA PRO A 121 -1.81 6.53 5.74
C PRO A 121 -2.02 6.87 7.22
N CYS A 122 -1.35 6.22 8.18
CA CYS A 122 -1.44 6.60 9.59
C CYS A 122 -0.87 8.00 9.85
N LEU A 123 0.28 8.34 9.26
CA LEU A 123 0.85 9.69 9.37
C LEU A 123 -0.09 10.73 8.76
N ALA A 124 -0.72 10.42 7.62
CA ALA A 124 -1.74 11.29 7.02
C ALA A 124 -2.95 11.46 7.95
N VAL A 125 -3.47 10.38 8.56
CA VAL A 125 -4.57 10.43 9.53
C VAL A 125 -4.19 11.30 10.74
N VAL A 126 -2.98 11.12 11.29
CA VAL A 126 -2.49 11.91 12.43
C VAL A 126 -2.34 13.38 12.04
N MET A 127 -1.77 13.67 10.87
CA MET A 127 -1.61 15.03 10.36
C MET A 127 -2.97 15.74 10.21
N TRP A 128 -3.93 15.12 9.53
CA TRP A 128 -5.26 15.71 9.34
C TRP A 128 -6.05 15.81 10.65
N GLY A 129 -5.93 14.83 11.54
CA GLY A 129 -6.52 14.88 12.87
C GLY A 129 -5.96 16.03 13.71
N ALA A 130 -4.65 16.23 13.68
CA ALA A 130 -4.00 17.35 14.36
C ALA A 130 -4.45 18.70 13.78
N LEU A 131 -4.49 18.84 12.45
CA LEU A 131 -4.98 20.04 11.79
C LEU A 131 -6.44 20.35 12.15
N LEU A 132 -7.32 19.34 12.20
CA LEU A 132 -8.72 19.52 12.64
C LEU A 132 -8.86 19.95 14.10
N LEU A 133 -7.97 19.52 14.98
CA LEU A 133 -7.99 19.90 16.39
C LEU A 133 -7.45 21.32 16.63
N ILE A 134 -6.47 21.74 15.84
CA ILE A 134 -5.79 23.03 15.99
C ILE A 134 -6.58 24.17 15.32
N THR A 135 -7.20 23.90 14.16
CA THR A 135 -7.92 24.90 13.36
C THR A 135 -9.34 25.07 13.87
#